data_AF-A0A962W3J3-F1
#
_entry.id   AF-A0A962W3J3-F1
#
_cell.length_a   1.000
_cell.length_b   1.000
_cell.length_c   1.000
_cell.angle_alpha   90.00
_cell.angle_beta   90.00
_cell.angle_gamma   90.00
#
_symmetry.space_group_name_H-M   'P 1'
#
loop_
_entity.id
_entity.type
_entity.pdbx_description
1 polymer ?
#
loop_
_entity_poly.entity_id
_entity_poly.type
_entity_poly.pdbx_seq_one_letter_code
_entity_poly.pdbx_strand_id
1 'polypeptide(L)'
;PAFVRWPGHFPAGVTLNGIVAHEDWLPTFAAAAGDVDVTERLLKGTKINGREYRAHLDGYNMLDYLSGKADKSPRNEFFYVNDDGQVVAIRYDDWKVVFLENRGVAFGVWREPFTELRVPLLFNLRRDPFERAQHNSNTYNDWFLDRAFVLVPLQALAGKFLVSMKEYPPSQTPGSFNLTKIEEQLKQSVTGH
;
A
#
# COMPACT_ATOMS: atom_id res chain seq x y z
N PRO A 1 -13.19 3.20 -7.59
CA PRO A 1 -14.46 3.08 -6.84
C PRO A 1 -14.66 1.62 -6.43
N ALA A 2 -15.23 1.37 -5.25
CA ALA A 2 -15.49 0.01 -4.77
C ALA A 2 -16.92 -0.05 -4.21
N PHE A 3 -17.71 -1.00 -4.71
CA PHE A 3 -19.05 -1.32 -4.24
C PHE A 3 -19.13 -2.83 -4.07
N VAL A 4 -19.77 -3.27 -2.98
CA VAL A 4 -19.80 -4.68 -2.60
C VAL A 4 -21.21 -5.03 -2.21
N ARG A 5 -21.72 -6.17 -2.69
CA ARG A 5 -23.09 -6.61 -2.40
C ARG A 5 -23.12 -8.10 -2.10
N TRP A 6 -23.60 -8.44 -0.91
CA TRP A 6 -23.89 -9.82 -0.53
C TRP A 6 -25.22 -9.86 0.25
N PRO A 7 -26.34 -10.13 -0.43
CA PRO A 7 -27.66 -10.18 0.20
C PRO A 7 -27.70 -11.19 1.34
N GLY A 8 -28.27 -10.80 2.48
CA GLY A 8 -28.33 -11.64 3.68
C GLY A 8 -27.06 -11.62 4.54
N HIS A 9 -25.95 -11.04 4.06
CA HIS A 9 -24.67 -10.98 4.78
C HIS A 9 -24.21 -9.54 5.04
N PHE A 10 -24.37 -8.64 4.07
CA PHE A 10 -24.00 -7.24 4.20
C PHE A 10 -25.24 -6.35 4.25
N PRO A 11 -25.29 -5.35 5.14
CA PRO A 11 -26.40 -4.42 5.21
C PRO A 11 -26.49 -3.57 3.92
N ALA A 12 -27.68 -3.45 3.36
CA ALA A 12 -27.90 -2.70 2.13
C ALA A 12 -27.84 -1.18 2.38
N GLY A 13 -27.28 -0.44 1.43
CA GLY A 13 -27.27 1.03 1.46
C GLY A 13 -26.32 1.65 2.50
N VAL A 14 -25.45 0.85 3.13
CA VAL A 14 -24.47 1.34 4.10
C VAL A 14 -23.22 1.88 3.41
N THR A 15 -22.69 2.99 3.92
CA THR A 15 -21.39 3.55 3.52
C THR A 15 -20.38 3.35 4.64
N LEU A 16 -19.25 2.75 4.30
CA LEU A 16 -18.14 2.45 5.19
C LEU A 16 -16.93 3.35 4.84
N ASN A 17 -16.34 4.02 5.82
CA ASN A 17 -15.27 5.02 5.63
C ASN A 17 -13.87 4.54 6.06
N GLY A 18 -13.77 3.32 6.58
CA GLY A 18 -12.51 2.70 6.97
C GLY A 18 -11.65 2.36 5.75
N ILE A 19 -10.37 2.12 5.99
CA ILE A 19 -9.42 1.83 4.92
C ILE A 19 -9.67 0.40 4.43
N VAL A 20 -9.85 0.25 3.11
CA VAL A 20 -9.89 -1.05 2.44
C VAL A 20 -9.00 -0.95 1.20
N ALA A 21 -8.21 -1.98 0.97
CA ALA A 21 -7.26 -2.10 -0.12
C ALA A 21 -7.67 -3.22 -1.08
N HIS A 22 -7.10 -3.22 -2.28
CA HIS A 22 -7.37 -4.27 -3.27
C HIS A 22 -6.87 -5.65 -2.79
N GLU A 23 -5.75 -5.68 -2.07
CA GLU A 23 -5.16 -6.89 -1.51
C GLU A 23 -6.02 -7.57 -0.43
N ASP A 24 -6.96 -6.85 0.18
CA ASP A 24 -7.88 -7.40 1.19
C ASP A 24 -8.87 -8.42 0.60
N TRP A 25 -9.09 -8.41 -0.71
CA TRP A 25 -10.08 -9.28 -1.34
C TRP A 25 -9.70 -10.75 -1.31
N LEU A 26 -8.40 -11.08 -1.40
CA LEU A 26 -7.95 -12.48 -1.35
C LEU A 26 -8.31 -13.13 0.00
N PRO A 27 -7.87 -12.62 1.17
CA PRO A 27 -8.23 -13.21 2.45
C PRO A 27 -9.73 -13.09 2.74
N THR A 28 -10.40 -12.03 2.27
CA THR A 28 -11.86 -11.88 2.42
C THR A 28 -12.64 -12.97 1.67
N PHE A 29 -12.27 -13.26 0.42
CA PHE A 29 -12.93 -14.31 -0.37
C PHE A 29 -12.58 -15.71 0.12
N ALA A 30 -11.34 -15.93 0.57
CA ALA A 30 -10.97 -17.20 1.19
C ALA A 30 -11.82 -17.46 2.44
N ALA A 31 -11.92 -16.47 3.34
CA ALA A 31 -12.75 -16.57 4.53
C ALA A 31 -14.24 -16.76 4.19
N ALA A 32 -14.74 -16.09 3.13
CA ALA A 32 -16.10 -16.26 2.65
C ALA A 32 -16.38 -17.69 2.16
N ALA A 33 -15.36 -18.37 1.62
CA ALA A 33 -15.41 -19.77 1.21
C ALA A 33 -15.14 -20.75 2.37
N GLY A 34 -14.91 -20.26 3.60
CA GLY A 34 -14.65 -21.07 4.80
C GLY A 34 -13.17 -21.25 5.14
N ASP A 35 -12.25 -20.71 4.35
CA ASP A 35 -10.80 -20.77 4.58
C ASP A 35 -10.32 -19.51 5.33
N VAL A 36 -10.50 -19.52 6.64
CA VAL A 36 -10.27 -18.35 7.52
C VAL A 36 -8.82 -18.16 7.95
N ASP A 37 -7.95 -19.17 7.78
CA ASP A 37 -6.56 -19.17 8.25
C ASP A 37 -5.53 -19.16 7.12
N VAL A 38 -5.97 -18.97 5.85
CA VAL A 38 -5.11 -19.03 4.66
C VAL A 38 -3.88 -18.13 4.77
N THR A 39 -4.02 -16.91 5.32
CA THR A 39 -2.92 -15.96 5.48
C THR A 39 -1.85 -16.51 6.42
N GLU A 40 -2.25 -17.10 7.56
CA GLU A 40 -1.31 -17.67 8.53
C GLU A 40 -0.60 -18.90 7.98
N ARG A 41 -1.33 -19.74 7.23
CA ARG A 41 -0.75 -20.92 6.57
C ARG A 41 0.23 -20.53 5.47
N LEU A 42 -0.10 -19.53 4.64
CA LEU A 42 0.81 -19.03 3.61
C LEU A 42 2.08 -18.41 4.19
N LEU A 43 1.96 -17.70 5.33
CA LEU A 43 3.11 -17.12 6.01
C LEU A 43 4.09 -18.20 6.49
N LYS A 44 3.57 -19.28 7.10
CA LYS A 44 4.38 -20.41 7.58
C LYS A 44 4.90 -21.32 6.46
N GLY A 45 4.26 -21.28 5.30
CA GLY A 45 4.45 -22.23 4.21
C GLY A 45 3.37 -23.31 4.25
N THR A 46 2.70 -23.52 3.12
CA THR A 46 1.62 -24.51 3.01
C THR A 46 1.49 -25.03 1.58
N LYS A 47 0.85 -26.20 1.43
CA LYS A 47 0.59 -26.81 0.13
C LYS A 47 -0.84 -26.54 -0.29
N ILE A 48 -1.02 -25.92 -1.46
CA ILE A 48 -2.34 -25.64 -2.04
C ILE A 48 -2.38 -26.28 -3.43
N ASN A 49 -3.39 -27.11 -3.69
CA ASN A 49 -3.57 -27.80 -4.98
C ASN A 49 -2.30 -28.51 -5.49
N GLY A 50 -1.55 -29.14 -4.59
CA GLY A 50 -0.34 -29.89 -4.94
C GLY A 50 0.94 -29.04 -5.07
N ARG A 51 0.87 -27.72 -4.95
CA ARG A 51 2.02 -26.80 -5.03
C ARG A 51 2.36 -26.21 -3.66
N GLU A 52 3.64 -26.09 -3.37
CA GLU A 52 4.14 -25.44 -2.17
C GLU A 52 4.10 -23.93 -2.34
N TYR A 53 3.58 -23.22 -1.35
CA TYR A 53 3.52 -21.76 -1.29
C TYR A 53 4.09 -21.28 0.03
N ARG A 54 4.86 -20.20 -0.01
CA ARG A 54 5.25 -19.42 1.16
C ARG A 54 5.18 -17.94 0.77
N ALA A 55 4.20 -17.23 1.31
CA ALA A 55 3.90 -15.86 0.92
C ALA A 55 3.39 -15.06 2.12
N HIS A 56 3.78 -13.78 2.16
CA HIS A 56 3.19 -12.80 3.06
C HIS A 56 2.02 -12.15 2.31
N LEU A 57 0.79 -12.40 2.74
CA LEU A 57 -0.36 -11.64 2.23
C LEU A 57 -0.53 -10.39 3.07
N ASP A 58 -0.51 -9.23 2.43
CA ASP A 58 -0.67 -7.93 3.10
C ASP A 58 -2.16 -7.55 3.31
N GLY A 59 -3.07 -8.38 2.81
CA GLY A 59 -4.51 -8.21 2.95
C GLY A 59 -5.07 -8.65 4.31
N TYR A 60 -6.14 -7.99 4.73
CA TYR A 60 -6.95 -8.32 5.90
C TYR A 60 -8.31 -8.88 5.48
N ASN A 61 -8.84 -9.80 6.28
CA ASN A 61 -10.21 -10.29 6.10
C ASN A 61 -11.22 -9.19 6.50
N MET A 62 -12.01 -8.73 5.53
CA MET A 62 -12.97 -7.64 5.70
C MET A 62 -14.39 -8.09 6.08
N LEU A 63 -14.66 -9.38 6.27
CA LEU A 63 -16.02 -9.88 6.47
C LEU A 63 -16.73 -9.25 7.68
N ASP A 64 -16.06 -9.15 8.83
CA ASP A 64 -16.67 -8.56 10.03
C ASP A 64 -16.93 -7.07 9.84
N TYR A 65 -16.05 -6.37 9.14
CA TYR A 65 -16.23 -4.96 8.81
C TYR A 65 -17.39 -4.73 7.83
N LEU A 66 -17.42 -5.48 6.72
CA LEU A 66 -18.45 -5.36 5.68
C LEU A 66 -19.84 -5.84 6.14
N SER A 67 -19.91 -6.77 7.08
CA SER A 67 -21.17 -7.24 7.68
C SER A 67 -21.68 -6.36 8.82
N GLY A 68 -20.90 -5.37 9.26
CA GLY A 68 -21.25 -4.50 10.39
C GLY A 68 -21.08 -5.16 11.76
N LYS A 69 -20.37 -6.28 11.86
CA LYS A 69 -19.97 -6.90 13.14
C LYS A 69 -18.83 -6.15 13.81
N ALA A 70 -18.00 -5.48 13.02
CA ALA A 70 -16.95 -4.58 13.49
C ALA A 70 -17.20 -3.16 12.98
N ASP A 71 -17.13 -2.18 13.89
CA ASP A 71 -17.34 -0.76 13.54
C ASP A 71 -16.16 -0.15 12.79
N LYS A 72 -14.98 -0.76 12.90
CA LYS A 72 -13.73 -0.29 12.30
C LYS A 72 -13.17 -1.31 11.32
N SER A 73 -12.54 -0.80 10.27
CA SER A 73 -11.74 -1.65 9.39
C SER A 73 -10.57 -2.26 10.20
N PRO A 74 -10.22 -3.53 9.97
CA PRO A 74 -9.00 -4.11 10.54
C PRO A 74 -7.72 -3.44 10.01
N ARG A 75 -7.80 -2.73 8.87
CA ARG A 75 -6.68 -2.04 8.25
C ARG A 75 -6.57 -0.60 8.75
N ASN A 76 -5.41 -0.23 9.28
CA ASN A 76 -5.09 1.15 9.65
C ASN A 76 -4.03 1.74 8.70
N GLU A 77 -3.37 0.91 7.91
CA GLU A 77 -2.25 1.31 7.06
C GLU A 77 -2.42 0.96 5.58
N PHE A 78 -1.76 1.74 4.74
CA PHE A 78 -1.70 1.50 3.31
C PHE A 78 -0.36 1.97 2.75
N PHE A 79 0.34 1.07 2.06
CA PHE A 79 1.60 1.37 1.39
C PHE A 79 1.32 1.71 -0.08
N TYR A 80 1.75 2.89 -0.52
CA TYR A 80 1.67 3.27 -1.92
C TYR A 80 2.99 2.89 -2.59
N VAL A 81 2.92 1.91 -3.48
CA VAL A 81 4.05 1.44 -4.29
C VAL A 81 3.83 1.89 -5.73
N ASN A 82 4.83 2.50 -6.35
CA ASN A 82 4.75 2.88 -7.77
C ASN A 82 5.03 1.69 -8.70
N ASP A 83 4.91 1.92 -10.00
CA ASP A 83 5.16 0.94 -11.06
C ASP A 83 6.61 0.46 -11.13
N ASP A 84 7.55 1.23 -10.60
CA ASP A 84 8.96 0.85 -10.42
C ASP A 84 9.22 0.05 -9.13
N GLY A 85 8.18 -0.24 -8.32
CA GLY A 85 8.30 -1.02 -7.10
C GLY A 85 8.82 -0.25 -5.87
N GLN A 86 8.89 1.09 -5.95
CA GLN A 86 9.33 1.95 -4.85
C GLN A 86 8.16 2.32 -3.94
N VAL A 87 8.39 2.34 -2.63
CA VAL A 87 7.42 2.88 -1.66
C VAL A 87 7.44 4.40 -1.76
N VAL A 88 6.43 4.99 -2.40
CA VAL A 88 6.36 6.43 -2.66
C VAL A 88 5.64 7.19 -1.56
N ALA A 89 4.70 6.54 -0.87
CA ALA A 89 3.98 7.12 0.24
C ALA A 89 3.48 6.03 1.19
N ILE A 90 3.16 6.42 2.42
CA ILE A 90 2.51 5.55 3.40
C ILE A 90 1.36 6.31 4.03
N ARG A 91 0.23 5.64 4.19
CA ARG A 91 -0.90 6.12 4.98
C ARG A 91 -1.01 5.32 6.26
N TYR A 92 -1.28 6.02 7.36
CA TYR A 92 -1.71 5.46 8.63
C TYR A 92 -2.89 6.28 9.16
N ASP A 93 -4.04 5.64 9.30
CA ASP A 93 -5.34 6.26 9.55
C ASP A 93 -5.62 7.42 8.57
N ASP A 94 -5.78 8.63 9.10
CA ASP A 94 -6.01 9.83 8.31
C ASP A 94 -4.72 10.44 7.76
N TRP A 95 -3.55 10.03 8.25
CA TRP A 95 -2.27 10.62 7.89
C TRP A 95 -1.69 9.95 6.67
N LYS A 96 -1.20 10.74 5.71
CA LYS A 96 -0.41 10.26 4.58
C LYS A 96 0.92 11.01 4.54
N VAL A 97 2.01 10.26 4.39
CA VAL A 97 3.36 10.78 4.22
C VAL A 97 3.84 10.43 2.82
N VAL A 98 4.29 11.43 2.05
CA VAL A 98 4.83 11.23 0.70
C VAL A 98 6.34 11.46 0.71
N PHE A 99 7.08 10.46 0.28
CA PHE A 99 8.56 10.49 0.20
C PHE A 99 9.04 10.81 -1.21
N LEU A 100 8.32 10.30 -2.22
CA LEU A 100 8.62 10.48 -3.63
C LEU A 100 7.43 11.16 -4.32
N GLU A 101 7.69 12.31 -4.94
CA GLU A 101 6.67 13.12 -5.63
C GLU A 101 6.82 13.00 -7.15
N ASN A 102 5.73 12.77 -7.88
CA ASN A 102 5.69 12.91 -9.34
C ASN A 102 5.00 14.24 -9.69
N ARG A 103 5.70 15.09 -10.44
CA ARG A 103 5.23 16.45 -10.80
C ARG A 103 4.60 16.53 -12.19
N GLY A 104 4.51 15.40 -12.88
CA GLY A 104 3.88 15.32 -14.19
C GLY A 104 2.37 15.57 -14.13
N VAL A 105 1.82 16.09 -15.22
CA VAL A 105 0.38 16.34 -15.37
C VAL A 105 -0.14 15.54 -16.58
N ALA A 106 -1.31 14.91 -16.42
CA ALA A 106 -1.90 14.02 -17.43
C ALA A 106 -0.89 12.95 -17.87
N PHE A 107 -0.60 12.82 -19.18
CA PHE A 107 0.38 11.87 -19.68
C PHE A 107 1.83 12.20 -19.28
N GLY A 108 2.09 13.38 -18.71
CA GLY A 108 3.37 13.71 -18.10
C GLY A 108 3.74 12.81 -16.92
N VAL A 109 2.77 12.26 -16.19
CA VAL A 109 3.01 11.35 -15.05
C VAL A 109 3.82 10.11 -15.46
N TRP A 110 3.65 9.63 -16.68
CA TRP A 110 4.39 8.47 -17.23
C TRP A 110 5.76 8.83 -17.79
N ARG A 111 6.09 10.12 -17.90
CA ARG A 111 7.34 10.62 -18.49
C ARG A 111 8.26 11.25 -17.45
N GLU A 112 7.67 11.92 -16.46
CA GLU A 112 8.40 12.59 -15.40
C GLU A 112 8.90 11.57 -14.36
N PRO A 113 10.17 11.68 -13.92
CA PRO A 113 10.67 10.86 -12.84
C PRO A 113 10.01 11.24 -11.52
N PHE A 114 9.95 10.29 -10.59
CA PHE A 114 9.68 10.60 -9.19
C PHE A 114 10.88 11.35 -8.59
N THR A 115 10.60 12.42 -7.85
CA THR A 115 11.59 13.22 -7.11
C THR A 115 11.59 12.79 -5.65
N GLU A 116 12.74 12.35 -5.15
CA GLU A 116 12.94 12.06 -3.72
C GLU A 116 12.97 13.38 -2.92
N LEU A 117 12.16 13.43 -1.86
CA LEU A 117 12.02 14.60 -1.01
C LEU A 117 12.94 14.48 0.22
N ARG A 118 13.70 15.55 0.50
CA ARG A 118 14.53 15.62 1.72
C ARG A 118 13.71 15.73 3.00
N VAL A 119 12.56 16.39 2.89
CA VAL A 119 11.53 16.46 3.93
C VAL A 119 10.26 15.96 3.27
N PRO A 120 9.63 14.88 3.78
CA PRO A 120 8.44 14.33 3.15
C PRO A 120 7.26 15.29 3.28
N LEU A 121 6.29 15.16 2.39
CA LEU A 121 5.02 15.86 2.54
C LEU A 121 4.13 15.12 3.52
N LEU A 122 3.27 15.84 4.24
CA LEU A 122 2.32 15.28 5.18
C LEU A 122 0.93 15.79 4.86
N PHE A 123 -0.03 14.88 4.82
CA PHE A 123 -1.43 15.20 4.61
C PHE A 123 -2.29 14.55 5.67
N ASN A 124 -3.41 15.19 5.98
CA ASN A 124 -4.50 14.55 6.69
C ASN A 124 -5.66 14.35 5.69
N LEU A 125 -5.82 13.15 5.16
CA LEU A 125 -6.77 12.84 4.08
C LEU A 125 -8.24 12.98 4.50
N ARG A 126 -8.54 12.97 5.80
CA ARG A 126 -9.90 13.25 6.29
C ARG A 126 -10.24 14.74 6.21
N ARG A 127 -9.26 15.61 6.38
CA ARG A 127 -9.42 17.08 6.31
C ARG A 127 -9.09 17.67 4.94
N ASP A 128 -8.15 17.07 4.23
CA ASP A 128 -7.68 17.46 2.91
C ASP A 128 -7.62 16.23 1.98
N PRO A 129 -8.80 15.69 1.57
CA PRO A 129 -8.87 14.48 0.74
C PRO A 129 -8.30 14.67 -0.67
N PHE A 130 -8.07 15.91 -1.08
CA PHE A 130 -7.54 16.26 -2.41
C PHE A 130 -6.07 16.68 -2.36
N GLU A 131 -5.43 16.63 -1.19
CA GLU A 131 -4.00 16.94 -1.01
C GLU A 131 -3.62 18.34 -1.53
N ARG A 132 -4.51 19.33 -1.33
CA ARG A 132 -4.37 20.68 -1.90
C ARG A 132 -3.67 21.67 -0.99
N ALA A 133 -3.61 21.39 0.32
CA ALA A 133 -3.11 22.35 1.31
C ALA A 133 -1.66 22.78 1.02
N GLN A 134 -0.82 21.88 0.52
CA GLN A 134 0.57 22.17 0.14
C GLN A 134 0.68 23.31 -0.89
N HIS A 135 -0.30 23.45 -1.79
CA HIS A 135 -0.28 24.46 -2.84
C HIS A 135 -1.07 25.73 -2.49
N ASN A 136 -2.16 25.57 -1.73
CA ASN A 136 -3.17 26.61 -1.58
C ASN A 136 -3.18 27.27 -0.19
N SER A 137 -2.50 26.68 0.80
CA SER A 137 -2.48 27.20 2.16
C SER A 137 -1.26 28.08 2.42
N ASN A 138 -1.50 29.24 3.04
CA ASN A 138 -0.42 30.12 3.52
C ASN A 138 0.29 29.58 4.78
N THR A 139 -0.30 28.58 5.46
CA THR A 139 0.18 28.08 6.77
C THR A 139 0.41 26.57 6.77
N TYR A 140 0.56 25.94 5.60
CA TYR A 140 0.80 24.49 5.51
C TYR A 140 2.07 24.07 6.23
N ASN A 141 3.16 24.83 6.07
CA ASN A 141 4.45 24.47 6.67
C ASN A 141 4.44 24.59 8.21
N ASP A 142 3.78 25.61 8.77
CA ASP A 142 3.61 25.73 10.23
C ASP A 142 2.81 24.54 10.76
N TRP A 143 1.70 24.21 10.08
CA TRP A 143 0.87 23.05 10.41
C TRP A 143 1.65 21.73 10.34
N PHE A 144 2.52 21.58 9.34
CA PHE A 144 3.40 20.41 9.17
C PHE A 144 4.41 20.30 10.31
N LEU A 145 5.11 21.40 10.64
CA LEU A 145 6.14 21.42 11.67
C LEU A 145 5.57 21.08 13.05
N ASP A 146 4.39 21.59 13.38
CA ASP A 146 3.64 21.22 14.59
C ASP A 146 3.29 19.72 14.68
N ARG A 147 3.36 19.00 13.56
CA ARG A 147 2.97 17.59 13.40
C ARG A 147 4.11 16.70 12.95
N ALA A 148 5.35 17.17 13.02
CA ALA A 148 6.53 16.36 12.70
C ALA A 148 6.60 15.07 13.53
N PHE A 149 5.98 15.04 14.71
CA PHE A 149 5.86 13.85 15.56
C PHE A 149 5.14 12.67 14.87
N VAL A 150 4.34 12.92 13.83
CA VAL A 150 3.66 11.88 13.04
C VAL A 150 4.66 11.06 12.21
N LEU A 151 5.79 11.64 11.81
CA LEU A 151 6.74 11.01 10.89
C LEU A 151 7.44 9.80 11.52
N VAL A 152 7.79 9.86 12.81
CA VAL A 152 8.59 8.81 13.47
C VAL A 152 7.84 7.47 13.54
N PRO A 153 6.57 7.40 14.00
CA PRO A 153 5.80 6.15 13.96
C PRO A 153 5.62 5.59 12.54
N LEU A 154 5.40 6.46 11.55
CA LEU A 154 5.26 6.06 10.15
C LEU A 154 6.56 5.51 9.55
N GLN A 155 7.72 6.07 9.93
CA GLN A 155 9.02 5.50 9.57
C GLN A 155 9.24 4.12 10.19
N ALA A 156 8.81 3.91 11.44
CA ALA A 156 8.89 2.59 12.07
C ALA A 156 8.00 1.56 11.36
N LEU A 157 6.81 1.97 10.91
CA LEU A 157 5.91 1.15 10.09
C LEU A 157 6.54 0.81 8.73
N ALA A 158 7.15 1.79 8.07
CA ALA A 158 7.92 1.59 6.83
C ALA A 158 9.05 0.58 7.04
N GLY A 159 9.81 0.72 8.12
CA GLY A 159 10.90 -0.18 8.46
C GLY A 159 10.44 -1.63 8.62
N LYS A 160 9.31 -1.87 9.30
CA LYS A 160 8.72 -3.22 9.43
C LYS A 160 8.34 -3.82 8.07
N PHE A 161 7.73 -3.03 7.21
CA PHE A 161 7.37 -3.46 5.85
C PHE A 161 8.60 -3.77 4.99
N LEU A 162 9.64 -2.93 5.04
CA LEU A 162 10.88 -3.20 4.32
C LEU A 162 11.61 -4.46 4.85
N VAL A 163 11.53 -4.72 6.16
CA VAL A 163 12.07 -5.96 6.75
C VAL A 163 11.29 -7.18 6.29
N SER A 164 9.96 -7.10 6.14
CA SER A 164 9.17 -8.24 5.64
C SER A 164 9.56 -8.61 4.22
N MET A 165 9.93 -7.64 3.36
CA MET A 165 10.45 -7.91 2.01
C MET A 165 11.77 -8.67 2.00
N LYS A 166 12.57 -8.60 3.08
CA LYS A 166 13.78 -9.43 3.20
C LYS A 166 13.43 -10.89 3.47
N GLU A 167 12.40 -11.14 4.28
CA GLU A 167 11.94 -12.49 4.63
C GLU A 167 11.07 -13.13 3.55
N TYR A 168 10.34 -12.27 2.81
CA TYR A 168 9.41 -12.58 1.73
C TYR A 168 9.69 -11.65 0.54
N PRO A 169 10.73 -11.94 -0.27
CA PRO A 169 11.07 -11.12 -1.42
C PRO A 169 9.93 -11.04 -2.44
N PRO A 170 9.77 -9.90 -3.13
CA PRO A 170 8.73 -9.74 -4.15
C PRO A 170 8.74 -10.87 -5.17
N SER A 171 7.58 -11.46 -5.42
CA SER A 171 7.44 -12.60 -6.35
C SER A 171 7.59 -12.21 -7.82
N GLN A 172 7.58 -10.90 -8.13
CA GLN A 172 7.73 -10.36 -9.47
C GLN A 172 8.67 -9.16 -9.44
N THR A 173 9.48 -9.01 -10.48
CA THR A 173 10.25 -7.79 -10.70
C THR A 173 9.37 -6.76 -11.39
N PRO A 174 9.49 -5.47 -11.04
CA PRO A 174 8.83 -4.39 -11.74
C PRO A 174 9.09 -4.43 -13.25
N GLY A 175 8.10 -4.00 -14.02
CA GLY A 175 8.31 -3.69 -15.43
C GLY A 175 9.25 -2.48 -15.55
N SER A 176 9.99 -2.37 -16.65
CA SER A 176 10.78 -1.18 -16.93
C SER A 176 10.56 -0.78 -18.38
N PHE A 177 10.16 0.48 -18.58
CA PHE A 177 10.14 1.12 -19.90
C PHE A 177 11.53 1.64 -20.30
N ASN A 178 12.47 1.69 -19.34
CA ASN A 178 13.83 2.17 -19.52
C ASN A 178 14.82 1.03 -19.76
N LEU A 179 16.02 1.39 -20.22
CA LEU A 179 17.08 0.44 -20.56
C LEU A 179 17.78 -0.19 -19.35
N THR A 180 17.46 0.21 -18.12
CA THR A 180 18.14 -0.22 -16.89
C THR A 180 18.23 -1.75 -16.77
N LYS A 181 17.16 -2.47 -17.12
CA LYS A 181 17.16 -3.94 -17.09
C LYS A 181 18.13 -4.55 -18.12
N ILE A 182 18.25 -3.93 -19.29
CA ILE A 182 19.20 -4.33 -20.34
C ILE A 182 20.64 -4.00 -19.89
N GLU A 183 20.85 -2.84 -19.29
CA GLU A 183 22.14 -2.44 -18.75
C GLU A 183 22.61 -3.35 -17.60
N GLU A 184 21.72 -3.75 -16.70
CA GLU A 184 22.02 -4.70 -15.62
C GLU A 184 22.37 -6.09 -16.18
N GLN A 185 21.63 -6.58 -17.17
CA GLN A 185 21.94 -7.84 -17.85
C GLN A 185 23.32 -7.79 -18.51
N LEU A 186 23.64 -6.68 -19.20
CA LEU A 186 24.95 -6.49 -19.82
C LEU A 186 26.06 -6.42 -18.77
N LYS A 187 25.89 -5.65 -17.68
CA LYS A 187 26.87 -5.58 -16.59
C LYS A 187 27.14 -6.95 -15.96
N GLN A 188 26.09 -7.72 -15.67
CA GLN A 188 26.23 -9.07 -15.13
C GLN A 188 26.96 -10.02 -16.10
N SER A 189 26.71 -9.89 -17.40
CA SER A 189 27.42 -10.69 -18.42
C SER A 189 28.90 -10.33 -18.56
N VAL A 190 29.26 -9.06 -18.35
CA VAL A 190 30.64 -8.56 -18.44
C VAL A 190 31.45 -8.90 -17.18
N THR A 191 30.83 -8.97 -15.99
CA THR A 191 31.48 -9.41 -14.75
C THR A 191 31.65 -10.93 -14.62
N GLY A 192 31.17 -11.71 -15.60
CA GLY A 192 31.32 -13.17 -15.65
C GLY A 192 32.60 -13.67 -16.33
N HIS A 193 33.61 -12.81 -16.49
CA HIS A 193 34.95 -13.13 -17.01
C HIS A 193 36.04 -12.76 -16.03
#